data_AF-A0AAD5RM14-F1
#
_entry.id   AF-A0AAD5RM14-F1
#
_cell.length_a   1.000
_cell.length_b   1.000
_cell.length_c   1.000
_cell.angle_alpha   90.00
_cell.angle_beta   90.00
_cell.angle_gamma   90.00
#
_symmetry.space_group_name_H-M   'P 1'
#
loop_
_entity.id
_entity.type
_entity.pdbx_description
1 polymer ?
#
loop_
_entity_poly.entity_id
_entity_poly.type
_entity_poly.pdbx_seq_one_letter_code
_entity_poly.pdbx_strand_id
1 'polypeptide(L)'
;MRNEQLCEAEFATYAKEALLRRDPRHPSHEEAREWRTERMLELVAKPSTSANSRWRPPPLSAGANSLEYDFDVRPDCQYWLSVRSFNPEYTRLFSRYVYVHNDRITCPYFTVEFKKDDTTAERAQNQIAAAAAMALYNRCLLKLERLKLTKNSWSEKHTSCIRHYGLTLQGASYTFWCIRLRPQPTPVSPHNWTWPGCEVVEATAGNMFTAPNVKHFIHWVNEIHRWGLTVHGQLCKKDVQFCIEGKEKNVRTSLGASELDPDSDAELW
;
A
#
# COMPACT_ATOMS: atom_id res chain seq x y z
N MET A 1 -28.19 11.20 -7.18
CA MET A 1 -27.50 11.09 -5.87
C MET A 1 -28.04 12.02 -4.77
N ARG A 2 -27.99 13.36 -4.89
CA ARG A 2 -28.39 14.29 -3.79
C ARG A 2 -29.87 14.20 -3.37
N ASN A 3 -30.75 13.65 -4.22
CA ASN A 3 -32.21 13.61 -4.01
C ASN A 3 -32.81 12.21 -3.84
N GLU A 4 -31.99 11.15 -3.79
CA GLU A 4 -32.49 9.77 -3.94
C GLU A 4 -32.37 8.91 -2.67
N GLN A 5 -31.80 9.43 -1.57
CA GLN A 5 -31.58 8.66 -0.32
C GLN A 5 -30.99 7.26 -0.57
N LEU A 6 -30.07 7.16 -1.53
CA LEU A 6 -29.48 5.90 -1.97
C LEU A 6 -28.81 5.18 -0.80
N CYS A 7 -28.89 3.85 -0.81
CA CYS A 7 -28.23 3.04 0.20
C CYS A 7 -26.69 3.08 0.03
N GLU A 8 -25.95 2.67 1.07
CA GLU A 8 -24.48 2.64 1.04
C GLU A 8 -23.93 1.87 -0.16
N ALA A 9 -24.56 0.75 -0.53
CA ALA A 9 -24.14 -0.08 -1.65
C ALA A 9 -24.26 0.63 -3.00
N GLU A 10 -25.32 1.39 -3.24
CA GLU A 10 -25.52 2.16 -4.47
C GLU A 10 -24.55 3.33 -4.55
N PHE A 11 -24.37 4.04 -3.43
CA PHE A 11 -23.39 5.12 -3.34
C PHE A 11 -21.97 4.60 -3.57
N ALA A 12 -21.58 3.51 -2.91
CA ALA A 12 -20.28 2.88 -3.11
C ALA A 12 -20.10 2.42 -4.56
N THR A 13 -21.15 1.88 -5.17
CA THR A 13 -21.10 1.44 -6.59
C THR A 13 -20.84 2.62 -7.51
N TYR A 14 -21.60 3.70 -7.38
CA TYR A 14 -21.36 4.92 -8.16
C TYR A 14 -19.95 5.46 -7.94
N ALA A 15 -19.50 5.59 -6.69
CA ALA A 15 -18.17 6.10 -6.38
C ALA A 15 -17.07 5.21 -6.99
N LYS A 16 -17.21 3.89 -6.91
CA LYS A 16 -16.30 2.92 -7.55
C LYS A 16 -16.27 3.07 -9.06
N GLU A 17 -17.37 3.38 -9.73
CA GLU A 17 -17.39 3.45 -11.20
C GLU A 17 -17.00 4.82 -11.74
N ALA A 18 -17.52 5.89 -11.12
CA ALA A 18 -17.33 7.24 -11.61
C ALA A 18 -16.01 7.88 -11.14
N LEU A 19 -15.63 7.65 -9.88
CA LEU A 19 -14.58 8.42 -9.19
C LEU A 19 -13.32 7.60 -8.91
N LEU A 20 -13.50 6.35 -8.47
CA LEU A 20 -12.42 5.45 -8.04
C LEU A 20 -12.21 4.38 -9.10
N ARG A 21 -11.83 4.79 -10.31
CA ARG A 21 -11.76 3.91 -11.48
C ARG A 21 -10.72 2.80 -11.30
N ARG A 22 -10.83 1.79 -12.17
CA ARG A 22 -9.88 0.67 -12.26
C ARG A 22 -9.44 0.48 -13.70
N ASP A 23 -8.30 -0.17 -13.88
CA ASP A 23 -7.93 -0.71 -15.18
C ASP A 23 -8.89 -1.84 -15.60
N PRO A 24 -9.13 -2.03 -16.92
CA PRO A 24 -9.85 -3.19 -17.43
C PRO A 24 -9.19 -4.50 -16.96
N ARG A 25 -9.99 -5.50 -16.55
CA ARG A 25 -9.47 -6.78 -16.00
C ARG A 25 -8.76 -7.67 -17.04
N HIS A 26 -8.92 -7.36 -18.32
CA HIS A 26 -8.28 -8.03 -19.45
C HIS A 26 -7.72 -6.98 -20.41
N PRO A 27 -6.64 -6.27 -20.05
CA PRO A 27 -5.94 -5.48 -21.06
C PRO A 27 -5.45 -6.43 -22.15
N SER A 28 -5.38 -5.94 -23.40
CA SER A 28 -4.68 -6.64 -24.47
C SER A 28 -3.34 -7.16 -23.96
N HIS A 29 -2.93 -8.35 -24.40
CA HIS A 29 -1.65 -9.00 -24.07
C HIS A 29 -0.43 -8.23 -24.63
N GLU A 30 -0.46 -6.90 -24.61
CA GLU A 30 0.73 -6.12 -24.89
C GLU A 30 1.66 -6.26 -23.69
N GLU A 31 2.86 -6.78 -23.95
CA GLU A 31 3.96 -6.94 -23.00
C GLU A 31 4.55 -5.58 -22.56
N ALA A 32 3.71 -4.56 -22.43
CA ALA A 32 4.12 -3.26 -21.94
C ALA A 32 4.44 -3.40 -20.44
N ARG A 33 5.73 -3.24 -20.10
CA ARG A 33 6.28 -3.21 -18.73
C ARG A 33 5.87 -1.95 -17.94
N GLU A 34 4.66 -1.47 -18.19
CA GLU A 34 4.11 -0.26 -17.58
C GLU A 34 3.61 -0.55 -16.16
N TRP A 35 3.76 0.43 -15.29
CA TRP A 35 3.18 0.38 -13.96
C TRP A 35 1.65 0.45 -14.05
N ARG A 36 0.99 -0.57 -13.51
CA ARG A 36 -0.45 -0.74 -13.53
C ARG A 36 -0.97 -0.93 -12.13
N THR A 37 -2.19 -0.46 -11.92
CA THR A 37 -2.91 -0.59 -10.66
C THR A 37 -4.04 -1.60 -10.80
N GLU A 38 -4.28 -2.37 -9.74
CA GLU A 38 -5.35 -3.35 -9.67
C GLU A 38 -6.26 -2.99 -8.50
N ARG A 39 -7.53 -2.73 -8.82
CA ARG A 39 -8.56 -2.44 -7.81
C ARG A 39 -9.24 -3.73 -7.36
N MET A 40 -9.13 -4.02 -6.08
CA MET A 40 -9.74 -5.16 -5.42
C MET A 40 -10.87 -4.69 -4.51
N LEU A 41 -11.96 -5.44 -4.47
CA LEU A 41 -13.13 -5.15 -3.64
C LEU A 41 -13.26 -6.25 -2.61
N GLU A 42 -13.39 -5.88 -1.33
CA GLU A 42 -13.61 -6.80 -0.21
C GLU A 42 -12.67 -8.02 -0.23
N LEU A 43 -11.41 -7.78 -0.62
CA LEU A 43 -10.44 -8.84 -0.80
C LEU A 43 -10.12 -9.49 0.55
N VAL A 44 -10.31 -10.81 0.61
CA VAL A 44 -9.89 -11.61 1.76
C VAL A 44 -8.43 -12.02 1.58
N ALA A 45 -7.52 -11.26 2.21
CA ALA A 45 -6.09 -11.57 2.26
C ALA A 45 -5.67 -11.83 3.72
N LYS A 46 -5.99 -13.02 4.23
CA LYS A 46 -5.69 -13.38 5.63
C LYS A 46 -4.18 -13.45 5.85
N PRO A 47 -3.63 -12.72 6.85
CA PRO A 47 -2.22 -12.83 7.18
C PRO A 47 -1.94 -14.17 7.87
N SER A 48 -0.69 -14.61 7.80
CA SER A 48 -0.21 -15.81 8.48
C SER A 48 0.95 -15.44 9.40
N THR A 49 0.95 -16.00 10.60
CA THR A 49 2.02 -15.87 11.59
C THR A 49 3.24 -16.74 11.27
N SER A 50 3.14 -17.63 10.26
CA SER A 50 4.26 -18.44 9.79
C SER A 50 5.46 -17.57 9.43
N ALA A 51 6.65 -17.98 9.88
CA ALA A 51 7.90 -17.28 9.57
C ALA A 51 8.17 -17.19 8.06
N ASN A 52 7.61 -18.11 7.27
CA ASN A 52 7.74 -18.15 5.82
C ASN A 52 6.65 -17.34 5.10
N SER A 53 5.68 -16.78 5.82
CA SER A 53 4.64 -15.95 5.22
C SER A 53 5.20 -14.60 4.77
N ARG A 54 4.82 -14.18 3.56
CA ARG A 54 5.08 -12.84 3.03
C ARG A 54 3.96 -11.84 3.29
N TRP A 55 2.92 -12.30 3.99
CA TRP A 55 1.81 -11.50 4.49
C TRP A 55 1.59 -11.79 5.96
N ARG A 56 2.17 -10.96 6.81
CA ARG A 56 2.22 -11.15 8.26
C ARG A 56 1.45 -10.02 8.96
N PRO A 57 0.82 -10.30 10.11
CA PRO A 57 0.24 -9.23 10.91
C PRO A 57 1.35 -8.41 11.57
N PRO A 58 1.18 -7.09 11.73
CA PRO A 58 2.09 -6.29 12.55
C PRO A 58 2.09 -6.79 14.00
N PRO A 59 3.22 -6.69 14.72
CA PRO A 59 3.25 -7.05 16.13
C PRO A 59 2.32 -6.11 16.91
N LEU A 60 1.53 -6.68 17.82
CA LEU A 60 0.69 -5.93 18.74
C LEU A 60 1.55 -5.29 19.83
N SER A 61 1.25 -4.04 20.19
CA SER A 61 1.92 -3.36 21.31
C SER A 61 1.62 -4.09 22.62
N ALA A 62 2.65 -4.34 23.44
CA ALA A 62 2.48 -4.88 24.78
C ALA A 62 1.57 -3.96 25.60
N GLY A 63 0.39 -4.46 26.01
CA GLY A 63 -0.60 -3.69 26.79
C GLY A 63 -1.99 -3.57 26.16
N ALA A 64 -2.20 -4.01 24.92
CA ALA A 64 -3.55 -4.19 24.40
C ALA A 64 -4.22 -5.37 25.11
N ASN A 65 -5.36 -5.13 25.78
CA ASN A 65 -6.18 -6.20 26.34
C ASN A 65 -6.40 -7.28 25.27
N SER A 66 -5.97 -8.50 25.58
CA SER A 66 -5.68 -9.60 24.66
C SER A 66 -6.92 -10.23 24.02
N LEU A 67 -7.77 -9.44 23.38
CA LEU A 67 -8.62 -9.97 22.33
C LEU A 67 -7.71 -10.23 21.13
N GLU A 68 -7.51 -11.49 20.84
CA GLU A 68 -6.77 -11.98 19.67
C GLU A 68 -7.38 -11.36 18.40
N TYR A 69 -6.76 -10.30 17.88
CA TYR A 69 -7.23 -9.63 16.68
C TYR A 69 -6.78 -10.42 15.46
N ASP A 70 -7.72 -11.05 14.74
CA ASP A 70 -7.44 -11.96 13.61
C ASP A 70 -6.91 -11.24 12.35
N PHE A 71 -6.82 -9.89 12.35
CA PHE A 71 -6.41 -9.10 11.19
C PHE A 71 -7.15 -9.51 9.88
N ASP A 72 -8.39 -10.00 9.97
CA ASP A 72 -9.28 -10.22 8.82
C ASP A 72 -9.82 -8.87 8.34
N VAL A 73 -8.92 -8.07 7.78
CA VAL A 73 -9.22 -6.75 7.24
C VAL A 73 -9.74 -6.94 5.82
N ARG A 74 -10.99 -6.54 5.59
CA ARG A 74 -11.66 -6.60 4.28
C ARG A 74 -12.06 -5.21 3.86
N PRO A 75 -11.15 -4.42 3.27
CA PRO A 75 -11.51 -3.10 2.85
C PRO A 75 -12.53 -3.14 1.73
N ASP A 76 -13.48 -2.21 1.74
CA ASP A 76 -14.49 -2.12 0.68
C ASP A 76 -13.85 -1.98 -0.71
N CYS A 77 -12.73 -1.26 -0.76
CA CYS A 77 -11.90 -1.13 -1.94
C CYS A 77 -10.42 -0.93 -1.57
N GLN A 78 -9.52 -1.60 -2.29
CA GLN A 78 -8.09 -1.42 -2.13
C GLN A 78 -7.38 -1.48 -3.48
N TYR A 79 -6.36 -0.63 -3.65
CA TYR A 79 -5.51 -0.60 -4.82
C TYR A 79 -4.16 -1.22 -4.54
N TRP A 80 -3.77 -2.07 -5.47
CA TRP A 80 -2.56 -2.87 -5.43
C TRP A 80 -1.75 -2.63 -6.70
N LEU A 81 -0.45 -2.93 -6.65
CA LEU A 81 0.35 -3.00 -7.87
C LEU A 81 0.02 -4.29 -8.62
N SER A 82 -0.07 -4.20 -9.95
CA SER A 82 -0.16 -5.39 -10.79
C SER A 82 1.18 -6.11 -10.79
N VAL A 83 1.17 -7.43 -10.61
CA VAL A 83 2.36 -8.28 -10.77
C VAL A 83 2.89 -8.24 -12.21
N ARG A 84 2.04 -7.88 -13.18
CA ARG A 84 2.42 -7.70 -14.59
C ARG A 84 3.34 -6.51 -14.84
N SER A 85 3.40 -5.56 -13.91
CA SER A 85 4.32 -4.42 -13.99
C SER A 85 5.77 -4.80 -13.69
N PHE A 86 6.02 -6.02 -13.22
CA PHE A 86 7.36 -6.56 -12.95
C PHE A 86 7.83 -7.41 -14.13
N ASN A 87 9.16 -7.58 -14.28
CA ASN A 87 9.71 -8.36 -15.38
C ASN A 87 9.28 -9.84 -15.27
N PRO A 88 8.61 -10.41 -16.29
CA PRO A 88 8.13 -11.79 -16.26
C PRO A 88 9.23 -12.83 -16.01
N GLU A 89 10.48 -12.55 -16.40
CA GLU A 89 11.61 -13.47 -16.22
C GLU A 89 11.89 -13.82 -14.76
N TYR A 90 11.63 -12.88 -13.85
CA TYR A 90 11.83 -13.09 -12.41
C TYR A 90 10.55 -12.88 -11.58
N THR A 91 9.39 -12.75 -12.20
CA THR A 91 8.10 -12.67 -11.48
C THR A 91 7.87 -13.89 -10.57
N ARG A 92 8.34 -15.08 -10.97
CA ARG A 92 8.32 -16.28 -10.12
C ARG A 92 9.18 -16.17 -8.86
N LEU A 93 10.25 -15.39 -8.92
CA LEU A 93 11.11 -15.11 -7.76
C LEU A 93 10.51 -14.01 -6.89
N PHE A 94 9.73 -13.11 -7.48
CA PHE A 94 9.10 -11.99 -6.79
C PHE A 94 8.21 -12.45 -5.61
N SER A 95 7.40 -13.49 -5.82
CA SER A 95 6.55 -14.08 -4.78
C SER A 95 7.32 -14.74 -3.63
N ARG A 96 8.64 -14.98 -3.78
CA ARG A 96 9.48 -15.45 -2.68
C ARG A 96 9.80 -14.38 -1.65
N TYR A 97 9.64 -13.10 -1.99
CA TYR A 97 10.03 -11.95 -1.16
C TYR A 97 8.86 -11.10 -0.70
N VAL A 98 7.79 -11.04 -1.49
CA VAL A 98 6.58 -10.28 -1.15
C VAL A 98 5.33 -11.12 -1.34
N TYR A 99 4.24 -10.69 -0.69
CA TYR A 99 2.95 -11.33 -0.87
C TYR A 99 2.42 -11.08 -2.27
N VAL A 100 2.12 -12.17 -2.97
CA VAL A 100 1.43 -12.15 -4.25
C VAL A 100 0.11 -12.89 -4.09
N HIS A 101 -1.00 -12.22 -4.41
CA HIS A 101 -2.32 -12.82 -4.37
C HIS A 101 -2.75 -13.25 -5.78
N ASN A 102 -3.05 -14.55 -5.95
CA ASN A 102 -3.49 -15.18 -7.19
C ASN A 102 -2.67 -14.78 -8.42
N ASP A 103 -1.33 -14.70 -8.27
CA ASP A 103 -0.38 -14.29 -9.32
C ASP A 103 -0.70 -12.95 -10.01
N ARG A 104 -1.48 -12.08 -9.34
CA ARG A 104 -2.06 -10.90 -9.98
C ARG A 104 -1.66 -9.59 -9.32
N ILE A 105 -1.69 -9.54 -7.99
CA ILE A 105 -1.54 -8.29 -7.24
C ILE A 105 -0.51 -8.41 -6.13
N THR A 106 0.11 -7.29 -5.78
CA THR A 106 1.13 -7.17 -4.72
C THR A 106 1.18 -5.76 -4.16
N CYS A 107 1.79 -5.59 -2.98
CA CYS A 107 2.18 -4.30 -2.41
C CYS A 107 1.03 -3.25 -2.44
N PRO A 108 -0.02 -3.42 -1.61
CA PRO A 108 -1.12 -2.47 -1.56
C PRO A 108 -0.61 -1.08 -1.14
N TYR A 109 -1.26 -0.03 -1.63
CA TYR A 109 -0.79 1.34 -1.42
C TYR A 109 -1.89 2.38 -1.17
N PHE A 110 -3.15 2.02 -1.47
CA PHE A 110 -4.31 2.88 -1.24
C PHE A 110 -5.52 2.07 -0.81
N THR A 111 -6.17 2.45 0.28
CA THR A 111 -7.35 1.78 0.85
C THR A 111 -8.52 2.73 0.97
N VAL A 112 -9.71 2.26 0.63
CA VAL A 112 -10.95 3.05 0.63
C VAL A 112 -12.01 2.34 1.44
N GLU A 113 -12.64 3.08 2.33
CA GLU A 113 -13.81 2.68 3.12
C GLU A 113 -14.99 3.60 2.80
N PHE A 114 -16.13 3.00 2.52
CA PHE A 114 -17.40 3.69 2.37
C PHE A 114 -18.19 3.56 3.65
N LYS A 115 -18.92 4.61 4.02
CA LYS A 115 -19.89 4.59 5.09
C LYS A 115 -21.11 5.40 4.71
N LYS A 116 -22.28 4.95 5.15
CA LYS A 116 -23.55 5.63 4.91
C LYS A 116 -23.64 7.00 5.58
N ASP A 117 -23.16 7.11 6.81
CA ASP A 117 -23.28 8.30 7.65
C ASP A 117 -22.10 8.47 8.63
N ASP A 118 -22.03 9.66 9.24
CA ASP A 118 -20.93 10.09 10.10
C ASP A 118 -20.82 9.30 11.42
N THR A 119 -21.86 8.54 11.79
CA THR A 119 -21.86 7.75 13.05
C THR A 119 -20.86 6.59 13.03
N THR A 120 -20.34 6.26 11.84
CA THR A 120 -19.39 5.18 11.62
C THR A 120 -18.01 5.67 11.15
N ALA A 121 -17.74 6.97 11.30
CA ALA A 121 -16.49 7.59 10.86
C ALA A 121 -15.25 6.99 11.54
N GLU A 122 -15.30 6.84 12.86
CA GLU A 122 -14.22 6.23 13.63
C GLU A 122 -13.97 4.77 13.19
N ARG A 123 -15.03 4.03 12.90
CA ARG A 123 -14.93 2.65 12.40
C ARG A 123 -14.22 2.60 11.05
N ALA A 124 -14.58 3.50 10.12
CA ALA A 124 -13.92 3.59 8.82
C ALA A 124 -12.43 3.92 8.95
N GLN A 125 -12.10 4.89 9.82
CA GLN A 125 -10.71 5.24 10.10
C GLN A 125 -9.93 4.07 10.71
N ASN A 126 -10.53 3.34 11.66
CA ASN A 126 -9.92 2.16 12.27
C ASN A 126 -9.70 1.03 11.26
N GLN A 127 -10.63 0.80 10.33
CA GLN A 127 -10.48 -0.17 9.24
C GLN A 127 -9.32 0.21 8.30
N ILE A 128 -9.24 1.47 7.89
CA ILE A 128 -8.10 1.99 7.11
C ILE A 128 -6.80 1.83 7.87
N ALA A 129 -6.78 2.18 9.17
CA ALA A 129 -5.59 2.08 10.00
C ALA A 129 -5.08 0.62 10.08
N ALA A 130 -5.98 -0.34 10.28
CA ALA A 130 -5.64 -1.76 10.33
C ALA A 130 -5.10 -2.26 8.98
N ALA A 131 -5.77 -1.94 7.87
CA ALA A 131 -5.35 -2.31 6.52
C ALA A 131 -3.96 -1.72 6.18
N ALA A 132 -3.77 -0.44 6.48
CA ALA A 132 -2.55 0.29 6.22
C ALA A 132 -1.40 -0.22 7.10
N ALA A 133 -1.64 -0.50 8.40
CA ALA A 133 -0.63 -1.06 9.29
C ALA A 133 -0.11 -2.40 8.77
N MET A 134 -0.99 -3.28 8.27
CA MET A 134 -0.59 -4.53 7.61
C MET A 134 0.26 -4.28 6.36
N ALA A 135 -0.17 -3.38 5.47
CA ALA A 135 0.57 -3.04 4.26
C ALA A 135 1.97 -2.50 4.56
N LEU A 136 2.05 -1.53 5.47
CA LEU A 136 3.29 -0.88 5.89
C LEU A 136 4.24 -1.84 6.59
N TYR A 137 3.73 -2.70 7.48
CA TYR A 137 4.57 -3.67 8.17
C TYR A 137 5.25 -4.63 7.18
N ASN A 138 4.48 -5.21 6.25
CA ASN A 138 5.04 -6.10 5.23
C ASN A 138 6.00 -5.36 4.29
N ARG A 139 5.73 -4.09 3.98
CA ARG A 139 6.66 -3.23 3.24
C ARG A 139 7.97 -3.01 4.00
N CYS A 140 7.92 -2.81 5.32
CA CYS A 140 9.11 -2.67 6.16
C CYS A 140 9.91 -3.96 6.22
N LEU A 141 9.26 -5.12 6.34
CA LEU A 141 9.94 -6.43 6.33
C LEU A 141 10.76 -6.62 5.04
N LEU A 142 10.20 -6.27 3.89
CA LEU A 142 10.93 -6.28 2.61
C LEU A 142 12.15 -5.34 2.65
N LYS A 143 11.98 -4.09 3.10
CA LYS A 143 13.10 -3.14 3.19
C LYS A 143 14.19 -3.64 4.13
N LEU A 144 13.82 -4.23 5.27
CA LEU A 144 14.77 -4.81 6.22
C LEU A 144 15.54 -5.99 5.62
N GLU A 145 14.89 -6.83 4.81
CA GLU A 145 15.60 -7.88 4.08
C GLU A 145 16.66 -7.29 3.14
N ARG A 146 16.32 -6.26 2.35
CA ARG A 146 17.31 -5.54 1.52
C ARG A 146 18.45 -5.00 2.37
N LEU A 147 18.15 -4.27 3.45
CA LEU A 147 19.16 -3.61 4.27
C LEU A 147 20.13 -4.59 4.93
N LYS A 148 19.65 -5.78 5.33
CA LYS A 148 20.51 -6.85 5.85
C LYS A 148 21.50 -7.35 4.79
N LEU A 149 21.03 -7.52 3.55
CA LEU A 149 21.88 -7.98 2.44
C LEU A 149 22.93 -6.94 2.05
N THR A 150 22.53 -5.66 2.02
CA THR A 150 23.43 -4.56 1.66
C THR A 150 24.25 -4.03 2.85
N LYS A 151 24.09 -4.60 4.05
CA LYS A 151 24.75 -4.20 5.30
C LYS A 151 24.54 -2.72 5.67
N ASN A 152 23.36 -2.18 5.38
CA ASN A 152 23.02 -0.80 5.68
C ASN A 152 22.07 -0.67 6.86
N SER A 153 22.09 0.52 7.46
CA SER A 153 21.17 0.87 8.54
C SER A 153 19.85 1.44 8.00
N TRP A 154 18.81 1.34 8.80
CA TRP A 154 17.57 2.07 8.59
C TRP A 154 17.81 3.57 8.84
N SER A 155 17.41 4.42 7.89
CA SER A 155 17.56 5.88 7.94
C SER A 155 16.20 6.57 7.93
N GLU A 156 16.19 7.88 8.21
CA GLU A 156 15.00 8.72 8.14
C GLU A 156 14.37 8.72 6.73
N LYS A 157 15.20 8.66 5.69
CA LYS A 157 14.77 8.55 4.29
C LYS A 157 13.90 7.31 4.05
N HIS A 158 14.26 6.17 4.66
CA HIS A 158 13.46 4.96 4.56
C HIS A 158 12.10 5.12 5.25
N THR A 159 12.08 5.80 6.40
CA THR A 159 10.85 6.12 7.12
C THR A 159 9.94 7.03 6.30
N SER A 160 10.49 8.08 5.67
CA SER A 160 9.69 9.09 4.94
C SER A 160 9.08 8.55 3.63
N CYS A 161 9.75 7.60 2.97
CA CYS A 161 9.25 7.00 1.73
C CYS A 161 8.20 5.89 1.94
N ILE A 162 8.14 5.27 3.12
CA ILE A 162 7.21 4.18 3.42
C ILE A 162 5.93 4.77 4.03
N ARG A 163 4.91 4.90 3.17
CA ARG A 163 3.57 5.37 3.52
C ARG A 163 2.50 4.58 2.79
N HIS A 164 1.26 4.76 3.20
CA HIS A 164 0.07 4.16 2.62
C HIS A 164 -1.05 5.19 2.68
N TYR A 165 -1.87 5.27 1.65
CA TYR A 165 -2.97 6.24 1.64
C TYR A 165 -4.30 5.57 2.00
N GLY A 166 -5.16 6.35 2.65
CA GLY A 166 -6.52 5.98 2.99
C GLY A 166 -7.52 6.98 2.40
N LEU A 167 -8.75 6.54 2.15
CA LEU A 167 -9.89 7.39 1.84
C LEU A 167 -11.11 6.89 2.61
N THR A 168 -11.70 7.74 3.42
CA THR A 168 -13.06 7.53 3.94
C THR A 168 -14.03 8.34 3.11
N LEU A 169 -15.08 7.70 2.61
CA LEU A 169 -16.21 8.35 1.93
C LEU A 169 -17.48 8.17 2.76
N GLN A 170 -18.05 9.27 3.23
CA GLN A 170 -19.22 9.33 4.10
C GLN A 170 -20.32 10.14 3.43
N GLY A 171 -21.21 9.45 2.71
CA GLY A 171 -22.12 10.13 1.79
C GLY A 171 -21.35 11.07 0.85
N ALA A 172 -21.64 12.37 0.88
CA ALA A 172 -20.91 13.33 0.05
C ALA A 172 -19.56 13.79 0.63
N SER A 173 -19.30 13.56 1.92
CA SER A 173 -18.07 13.96 2.60
C SER A 173 -16.95 12.97 2.33
N TYR A 174 -15.71 13.47 2.32
CA TYR A 174 -14.53 12.63 2.17
C TYR A 174 -13.37 13.11 3.02
N THR A 175 -12.52 12.17 3.42
CA THR A 175 -11.22 12.46 4.04
C THR A 175 -10.16 11.54 3.44
N PHE A 176 -9.10 12.15 2.92
CA PHE A 176 -7.88 11.44 2.53
C PHE A 176 -6.93 11.40 3.71
N TRP A 177 -6.37 10.22 3.95
CA TRP A 177 -5.47 9.93 5.04
C TRP A 177 -4.08 9.56 4.50
N CYS A 178 -3.03 10.08 5.12
CA CYS A 178 -1.67 9.60 4.95
C CYS A 178 -1.30 8.78 6.18
N ILE A 179 -1.10 7.49 6.00
CA ILE A 179 -0.67 6.58 7.04
C ILE A 179 0.83 6.37 6.86
N ARG A 180 1.61 6.73 7.88
CA ARG A 180 3.07 6.67 7.84
C ARG A 180 3.61 6.03 9.12
N LEU A 181 4.86 5.57 9.05
CA LEU A 181 5.54 5.01 10.22
C LEU A 181 5.70 6.07 11.30
N ARG A 182 5.56 5.69 12.57
CA ARG A 182 5.94 6.60 13.65
C ARG A 182 7.44 6.86 13.62
N PRO A 183 7.89 8.08 13.97
CA PRO A 183 9.31 8.37 14.08
C PRO A 183 9.99 7.42 15.07
N GLN A 184 11.20 7.02 14.75
CA GLN A 184 12.07 6.24 15.63
C GLN A 184 13.50 6.79 15.52
N PRO A 185 14.35 6.66 16.56
CA PRO A 185 15.73 7.12 16.49
C PRO A 185 16.45 6.46 15.32
N THR A 186 17.18 7.23 14.50
CA THR A 186 17.97 6.70 13.37
C THR A 186 19.42 7.20 13.45
N PRO A 187 20.42 6.43 12.96
CA PRO A 187 20.29 5.16 12.25
C PRO A 187 19.97 3.96 13.15
N VAL A 188 19.23 2.97 12.64
CA VAL A 188 18.95 1.70 13.34
C VAL A 188 19.52 0.53 12.56
N SER A 189 20.30 -0.32 13.21
CA SER A 189 20.71 -1.61 12.62
C SER A 189 19.47 -2.44 12.26
N PRO A 190 19.39 -3.04 11.06
CA PRO A 190 18.22 -3.83 10.67
C PRO A 190 18.03 -5.10 11.52
N HIS A 191 19.00 -5.47 12.37
CA HIS A 191 18.87 -6.52 13.38
C HIS A 191 18.18 -6.06 14.66
N ASN A 192 18.23 -4.76 14.96
CA ASN A 192 17.64 -4.14 16.16
C ASN A 192 16.36 -3.36 15.84
N TRP A 193 15.93 -3.33 14.58
CA TRP A 193 14.71 -2.64 14.17
C TRP A 193 13.50 -3.34 14.79
N THR A 194 12.63 -2.54 15.38
CA THR A 194 11.33 -2.98 15.90
C THR A 194 10.23 -2.18 15.22
N TRP A 195 9.02 -2.74 15.14
CA TRP A 195 7.90 -2.04 14.51
C TRP A 195 7.51 -0.83 15.35
N PRO A 196 7.64 0.42 14.84
CA PRO A 196 7.33 1.61 15.62
C PRO A 196 5.81 1.89 15.68
N GLY A 197 5.00 1.09 15.00
CA GLY A 197 3.61 1.41 14.72
C GLY A 197 3.48 2.41 13.57
N CYS A 198 2.25 2.81 13.32
CA CYS A 198 1.92 3.86 12.36
C CYS A 198 1.14 5.00 13.02
N GLU A 199 1.13 6.13 12.35
CA GLU A 199 0.24 7.25 12.61
C GLU A 199 -0.67 7.47 11.39
N VAL A 200 -1.93 7.82 11.65
CA VAL A 200 -2.93 8.15 10.64
C VAL A 200 -3.12 9.66 10.68
N VAL A 201 -2.67 10.34 9.63
CA VAL A 201 -2.69 11.80 9.55
C VAL A 201 -3.66 12.22 8.46
N GLU A 202 -4.52 13.20 8.73
CA GLU A 202 -5.37 13.79 7.69
C GLU A 202 -4.48 14.48 6.65
N ALA A 203 -4.62 14.08 5.38
CA ALA A 203 -3.96 14.72 4.26
C ALA A 203 -4.81 15.87 3.70
N THR A 204 -6.12 15.63 3.56
CA THR A 204 -7.12 16.65 3.23
C THR A 204 -8.52 16.09 3.50
N ALA A 205 -9.49 16.98 3.74
CA ALA A 205 -10.90 16.63 3.84
C ALA A 205 -11.74 17.58 2.98
N GLY A 206 -12.96 17.15 2.65
CA GLY A 206 -13.89 17.96 1.88
C GLY A 206 -15.24 17.29 1.67
N ASN A 207 -16.00 17.81 0.72
CA ASN A 207 -17.29 17.24 0.32
C ASN A 207 -17.50 17.38 -1.19
N MET A 208 -18.34 16.53 -1.77
CA MET A 208 -18.60 16.50 -3.22
C MET A 208 -19.80 17.38 -3.61
N PHE A 209 -20.05 18.48 -2.88
CA PHE A 209 -21.21 19.34 -3.13
C PHE A 209 -21.01 20.37 -4.25
N THR A 210 -19.76 20.67 -4.60
CA THR A 210 -19.44 21.69 -5.60
C THR A 210 -18.46 21.14 -6.62
N ALA A 211 -18.51 21.67 -7.84
CA ALA A 211 -17.56 21.27 -8.89
C ALA A 211 -16.09 21.49 -8.48
N PRO A 212 -15.70 22.61 -7.80
CA PRO A 212 -14.35 22.77 -7.27
C PRO A 212 -13.94 21.65 -6.31
N ASN A 213 -14.80 21.24 -5.38
CA ASN A 213 -14.43 20.20 -4.42
C ASN A 213 -14.34 18.81 -5.09
N VAL A 214 -15.19 18.53 -6.08
CA VAL A 214 -15.08 17.29 -6.88
C VAL A 214 -13.76 17.27 -7.65
N LYS A 215 -13.32 18.41 -8.21
CA LYS A 215 -12.00 18.52 -8.84
C LYS A 215 -10.86 18.28 -7.84
N HIS A 216 -10.97 18.83 -6.64
CA HIS A 216 -9.99 18.61 -5.56
C HIS A 216 -9.90 17.12 -5.18
N PHE A 217 -11.05 16.45 -5.03
CA PHE A 217 -11.11 15.01 -4.79
C PHE A 217 -10.40 14.23 -5.89
N ILE A 218 -10.73 14.48 -7.17
CA ILE A 218 -10.13 13.79 -8.31
C ILE A 218 -8.62 14.03 -8.37
N HIS A 219 -8.18 15.25 -8.09
CA HIS A 219 -6.76 15.57 -8.03
C HIS A 219 -6.02 14.70 -7.00
N TRP A 220 -6.55 14.59 -5.77
CA TRP A 220 -5.95 13.73 -4.74
C TRP A 220 -5.94 12.25 -5.10
N VAL A 221 -7.00 11.72 -5.71
CA VAL A 221 -7.01 10.33 -6.21
C VAL A 221 -5.89 10.13 -7.23
N ASN A 222 -5.74 11.06 -8.18
CA ASN A 222 -4.70 10.99 -9.20
C ASN A 222 -3.29 11.12 -8.61
N GLU A 223 -3.08 12.00 -7.63
CA GLU A 223 -1.79 12.15 -6.96
C GLU A 223 -1.40 10.89 -6.17
N ILE A 224 -2.35 10.23 -5.52
CA ILE A 224 -2.11 8.97 -4.82
C ILE A 224 -1.76 7.86 -5.82
N HIS A 225 -2.44 7.78 -6.96
CA HIS A 225 -2.08 6.82 -8.00
C HIS A 225 -0.73 7.13 -8.64
N ARG A 226 -0.42 8.41 -8.91
CA ARG A 226 0.89 8.85 -9.39
C ARG A 226 1.98 8.37 -8.44
N TRP A 227 1.87 8.71 -7.15
CA TRP A 227 2.82 8.26 -6.12
C TRP A 227 2.89 6.72 -6.03
N GLY A 228 1.75 6.04 -6.06
CA GLY A 228 1.68 4.57 -5.98
C GLY A 228 2.47 3.88 -7.10
N LEU A 229 2.37 4.41 -8.32
CA LEU A 229 2.99 3.83 -9.51
C LEU A 229 4.44 4.30 -9.71
N THR A 230 4.76 5.57 -9.46
CA THR A 230 6.08 6.14 -9.75
C THR A 230 7.05 6.05 -8.57
N VAL A 231 6.57 5.99 -7.33
CA VAL A 231 7.41 5.97 -6.13
C VAL A 231 7.28 4.64 -5.41
N HIS A 232 6.09 4.31 -4.91
CA HIS A 232 5.89 3.08 -4.12
C HIS A 232 6.23 1.82 -4.92
N GLY A 233 5.73 1.73 -6.16
CA GLY A 233 6.02 0.61 -7.04
C GLY A 233 7.50 0.45 -7.32
N GLN A 234 8.18 1.52 -7.71
CA GLN A 234 9.62 1.49 -7.98
C GLN A 234 10.43 1.08 -6.75
N LEU A 235 10.10 1.61 -5.57
CA LEU A 235 10.78 1.23 -4.33
C LEU A 235 10.53 -0.24 -3.96
N CYS A 236 9.31 -0.76 -4.16
CA CYS A 236 9.03 -2.18 -3.95
C CYS A 236 9.83 -3.06 -4.92
N LYS A 237 9.86 -2.69 -6.21
CA LYS A 237 10.64 -3.38 -7.24
C LYS A 237 12.12 -3.41 -6.87
N LYS A 238 12.70 -2.25 -6.56
CA LYS A 238 14.12 -2.10 -6.20
C LYS A 238 14.46 -3.00 -5.02
N ASP A 239 13.64 -3.00 -3.97
CA ASP A 239 13.90 -3.84 -2.79
C ASP A 239 13.86 -5.34 -3.11
N VAL A 240 12.91 -5.79 -3.93
CA VAL A 240 12.87 -7.20 -4.36
C VAL A 240 14.06 -7.55 -5.25
N GLN A 241 14.46 -6.66 -6.16
CA GLN A 241 15.61 -6.88 -7.03
C GLN A 241 16.91 -7.07 -6.23
N PHE A 242 17.16 -6.23 -5.22
CA PHE A 242 18.29 -6.41 -4.30
C PHE A 242 18.20 -7.75 -3.56
N CYS A 243 17.00 -8.18 -3.16
CA CYS A 243 16.80 -9.45 -2.48
C CYS A 243 17.05 -10.66 -3.40
N ILE A 244 16.69 -10.56 -4.69
CA ILE A 244 16.98 -11.57 -5.71
C ILE A 244 18.49 -11.66 -5.92
N GLU A 245 19.16 -10.56 -6.26
CA GLU A 245 20.61 -10.58 -6.56
C GLU A 245 21.46 -11.02 -5.36
N GLY A 246 21.03 -10.70 -4.13
CA GLY A 246 21.74 -11.07 -2.92
C GLY A 246 21.57 -12.54 -2.49
N LYS A 247 20.54 -13.26 -2.97
CA LYS A 247 20.20 -14.62 -2.49
C LYS A 247 20.08 -15.66 -3.60
N GLU A 248 19.68 -15.28 -4.81
CA GLU A 248 19.49 -16.17 -5.95
C GLU A 248 20.77 -16.20 -6.79
N LYS A 249 21.37 -17.38 -6.94
CA LYS A 249 22.59 -17.55 -7.73
C LYS A 249 22.27 -17.42 -9.22
N ASN A 250 23.14 -16.74 -9.96
CA ASN A 250 23.08 -16.60 -11.43
C ASN A 250 21.83 -15.88 -11.98
N VAL A 251 21.10 -15.13 -11.15
CA VAL A 251 20.01 -14.27 -11.61
C VAL A 251 20.47 -12.82 -11.55
N ARG A 252 20.60 -12.17 -12.70
CA ARG A 252 20.83 -10.73 -12.78
C ARG A 252 19.49 -10.03 -12.97
N THR A 253 19.25 -8.98 -12.22
CA THR A 253 18.10 -8.11 -12.45
C THR A 253 18.54 -6.89 -13.26
N SER A 254 17.60 -6.00 -13.57
CA SER A 254 17.91 -4.77 -14.33
C SER A 254 18.54 -3.67 -13.47
N LEU A 255 19.03 -3.97 -12.25
CA LEU A 255 19.69 -2.99 -11.40
C LEU A 255 20.97 -2.50 -12.13
N GLY A 256 20.99 -1.23 -12.52
CA GLY A 256 22.14 -0.63 -13.18
C GLY A 256 23.31 -0.42 -12.21
N ALA A 257 24.54 -0.28 -12.73
CA ALA A 257 25.73 -0.05 -11.91
C ALA A 257 25.66 1.22 -11.03
N SER A 258 24.84 2.21 -11.40
CA SER A 258 24.55 3.42 -10.62
C SER A 258 23.41 3.24 -9.59
N GLU A 259 22.56 2.24 -9.74
CA GLU A 259 21.46 1.90 -8.79
C GLU A 259 21.92 0.95 -7.68
N LEU A 260 23.14 0.42 -7.81
CA LEU A 260 23.84 -0.36 -6.78
C LEU A 260 24.32 0.50 -5.60
N ASP A 261 24.31 1.83 -5.72
CA ASP A 261 24.49 2.70 -4.57
C ASP A 261 23.25 2.52 -3.65
N PRO A 262 23.43 1.98 -2.44
CA PRO A 262 22.32 1.72 -1.54
C PRO A 262 21.58 3.00 -1.08
N ASP A 263 22.24 4.16 -1.18
CA ASP A 263 21.68 5.47 -0.81
C ASP A 263 21.03 6.20 -2.00
N SER A 264 21.13 5.63 -3.21
CA SER A 264 20.58 6.15 -4.48
C SER A 264 19.05 6.15 -4.58
N ASP A 265 18.34 6.16 -3.46
CA ASP A 265 16.92 6.52 -3.43
C ASP A 265 16.76 8.04 -3.78
N ALA A 266 17.56 8.57 -4.71
CA ALA A 266 17.69 9.97 -5.08
C ALA A 266 16.33 10.52 -5.50
N GLU A 267 15.86 11.50 -4.74
CA GLU A 267 14.91 12.55 -5.10
C GLU A 267 13.80 12.15 -6.08
N LEU A 268 12.98 11.16 -5.70
CA LEU A 268 11.64 11.01 -6.27
C LEU A 268 10.69 11.94 -5.51
N TRP A 269 10.78 13.24 -5.78
CA TRP A 269 9.84 14.27 -5.31
C TRP A 269 8.68 14.43 -6.29
#